data_AF-A0AA43TLK1-F1
#
_entry.id   AF-A0AA43TLK1-F1
#
_cell.length_a   1.000
_cell.length_b   1.000
_cell.length_c   1.000
_cell.angle_alpha   90.00
_cell.angle_beta   90.00
_cell.angle_gamma   90.00
#
_symmetry.space_group_name_H-M   'P 1'
#
loop_
_entity.id
_entity.type
_entity.pdbx_description
1 polymer ?
#
loop_
_entity_poly.entity_id
_entity_poly.type
_entity_poly.pdbx_seq_one_letter_code
_entity_poly.pdbx_strand_id
1 'polypeptide(L)' 'MGPSVTQLLVILVIVIVVFGTKRLRNIGADLGGAIKSFRTSMKEGEGSDDKPAEDKGEAIEGEVTSKKADKD' A
#
# COMPACT_ATOMS: atom_id res chain seq x y z
N MET A 1 10.56 -28.55 4.87
CA MET A 1 10.79 -27.28 5.58
C MET A 1 10.40 -26.16 4.64
N GLY A 2 9.24 -25.53 4.86
CA GLY A 2 8.82 -24.36 4.08
C GLY A 2 9.52 -23.09 4.57
N PRO A 3 9.42 -21.98 3.82
CA PRO A 3 9.91 -20.70 4.31
C PRO A 3 9.21 -20.36 5.62
N SER A 4 10.00 -20.24 6.68
CA SER A 4 9.50 -19.81 7.99
C SER A 4 9.13 -18.32 7.93
N VAL A 5 8.22 -17.89 8.81
CA VAL A 5 7.80 -16.48 8.92
C VAL A 5 9.03 -15.57 9.12
N THR A 6 10.01 -16.00 9.90
CA THR A 6 11.29 -15.28 10.09
C THR A 6 12.05 -15.09 8.78
N GLN A 7 12.01 -16.08 7.90
CA GLN A 7 12.72 -16.06 6.62
C GLN A 7 12.03 -15.10 5.63
N LEU A 8 10.70 -15.05 5.64
CA LEU A 8 9.93 -14.07 4.85
C LEU A 8 10.22 -12.63 5.29
N LEU A 9 10.35 -12.37 6.60
CA LEU A 9 10.72 -11.04 7.11
C LEU A 9 12.10 -10.60 6.63
N VAL A 10 13.09 -11.48 6.65
CA VAL A 10 14.45 -11.16 6.16
C VAL A 10 14.41 -10.81 4.66
N ILE A 11 13.68 -11.59 3.86
CA ILE A 11 13.51 -11.31 2.43
C ILE A 11 12.81 -9.97 2.20
N LEU A 12 11.76 -9.67 2.97
CA LEU A 12 11.03 -8.40 2.88
C LEU A 12 11.94 -7.20 3.13
N VAL A 13 12.82 -7.27 4.14
CA VAL A 13 13.79 -6.21 4.45
C VAL A 13 14.74 -5.99 3.26
N ILE A 14 15.26 -7.06 2.66
CA ILE A 14 16.15 -6.96 1.49
C ILE A 14 15.44 -6.28 0.32
N VAL A 15 14.19 -6.66 0.03
CA VAL A 15 13.38 -6.04 -1.03
C VAL A 15 13.20 -4.55 -0.77
N ILE A 16 12.88 -4.15 0.46
CA ILE A 16 12.72 -2.73 0.81
C ILE A 16 14.03 -1.95 0.61
N VAL A 17 15.18 -2.54 0.93
CA VAL A 17 16.50 -1.90 0.75
C VAL A 17 16.83 -1.73 -0.73
N VAL A 18 16.57 -2.74 -1.57
CA VAL A 18 16.88 -2.71 -3.00
C VAL A 18 15.96 -1.74 -3.76
N PHE A 19 14.65 -1.81 -3.50
CA PHE A 19 13.66 -1.02 -4.24
C PHE A 19 13.38 0.35 -3.60
N GLY A 20 13.69 0.52 -2.31
CA GLY A 20 13.32 1.68 -1.52
C GLY A 20 11.83 1.70 -1.14
N THR A 21 11.51 2.32 0.00
CA THR A 21 10.12 2.42 0.50
C THR A 21 9.21 3.25 -0.41
N LYS A 22 9.76 4.23 -1.15
CA LYS A 22 8.98 5.13 -2.02
C LYS A 22 8.38 4.41 -3.23
N ARG A 23 9.16 3.53 -3.88
CA ARG A 23 8.68 2.72 -5.00
C ARG A 23 7.71 1.66 -4.52
N LEU A 24 8.02 1.01 -3.40
CA LEU A 24 7.16 -0.02 -2.81
C LEU A 24 5.81 0.56 -2.35
N ARG A 25 5.78 1.79 -1.83
CA ARG A 25 4.54 2.49 -1.46
C ARG A 25 3.68 2.84 -2.67
N ASN A 26 4.27 3.39 -3.73
CA ASN A 26 3.51 3.76 -4.92
C ASN A 26 2.91 2.51 -5.58
N ILE A 27 3.71 1.47 -5.82
CA ILE A 27 3.23 0.21 -6.42
C ILE A 27 2.28 -0.51 -5.45
N GLY A 28 2.56 -0.47 -4.16
CA GLY A 28 1.71 -1.09 -3.13
C GLY A 28 0.35 -0.41 -2.97
N ALA A 29 0.25 0.91 -3.20
CA ALA A 29 -1.03 1.61 -3.21
C ALA A 29 -1.89 1.17 -4.40
N ASP A 30 -1.30 1.10 -5.60
CA ASP A 30 -1.99 0.68 -6.82
C ASP A 30 -2.47 -0.78 -6.73
N LEU A 31 -1.57 -1.69 -6.36
CA LEU A 31 -1.90 -3.12 -6.19
C LEU A 31 -2.82 -3.35 -5.00
N GLY A 32 -2.63 -2.61 -3.91
CA GLY A 32 -3.45 -2.69 -2.70
C GLY A 32 -4.89 -2.28 -2.96
N GLY A 33 -5.11 -1.22 -3.75
CA GLY A 33 -6.44 -0.81 -4.19
C GLY A 33 -7.15 -1.90 -5.01
N ALA A 34 -6.46 -2.49 -5.99
CA ALA A 34 -7.00 -3.57 -6.80
C ALA A 34 -7.36 -4.82 -5.97
N ILE A 35 -6.48 -5.23 -5.06
CA ILE A 35 -6.70 -6.39 -4.17
C ILE A 35 -7.82 -6.11 -3.17
N LYS A 36 -7.93 -4.88 -2.65
CA LYS A 36 -9.01 -4.47 -1.74
C LYS A 36 -10.37 -4.60 -2.44
N SER A 37 -10.51 -4.05 -3.65
CA SER A 37 -11.74 -4.18 -4.44
C SER A 37 -12.09 -5.62 -4.76
N PHE A 38 -11.09 -6.43 -5.14
CA PHE A 38 -11.27 -7.86 -5.40
C PHE A 38 -11.76 -8.62 -4.17
N ARG A 39 -11.15 -8.37 -2.99
CA ARG A 39 -11.58 -8.98 -1.73
C ARG A 39 -12.99 -8.54 -1.35
N THR A 40 -13.34 -7.27 -1.54
CA THR A 40 -14.68 -6.75 -1.27
C THR A 40 -15.73 -7.43 -2.15
N SER A 41 -15.49 -7.53 -3.46
CA SER A 41 -16.41 -8.21 -4.39
C SER A 41 -16.56 -9.70 -4.11
N MET A 42 -15.49 -10.38 -3.68
CA MET A 42 -15.58 -11.78 -3.25
C MET A 42 -16.45 -11.94 -1.99
N LYS A 43 -16.30 -11.04 -1.01
CA LYS A 43 -17.09 -11.04 0.22
C LYS A 43 -18.57 -10.74 -0.04
N GLU A 44 -18.86 -9.89 -1.02
CA GLU A 44 -20.22 -9.55 -1.45
C GLU A 44 -20.91 -10.71 -2.18
N GLY A 45 -20.16 -11.52 -2.93
CA GLY A 45 -20.66 -12.73 -3.60
C GLY A 45 -20.96 -13.91 -2.68
N GLU A 46 -20.38 -13.96 -1.47
CA GLU A 46 -20.58 -15.03 -0.48
C GLU A 46 -21.74 -14.78 0.51
N GLY A 47 -22.58 -13.75 0.28
CA GLY A 47 -23.88 -13.60 0.95
C GLY A 47 -23.79 -13.19 2.42
N SER A 48 -23.21 -12.04 2.72
CA SER A 48 -23.38 -11.38 4.01
C SER A 48 -23.45 -9.87 3.84
N ASP A 49 -24.64 -9.32 4.07
CA ASP A 49 -24.93 -7.90 4.29
C ASP A 49 -23.97 -7.30 5.33
N ASP A 50 -23.13 -6.36 4.92
CA ASP A 50 -22.86 -5.12 5.66
C ASP A 50 -22.23 -4.09 4.70
N LYS A 51 -22.84 -2.90 4.61
CA LYS A 51 -22.58 -1.85 3.62
C LYS A 51 -21.29 -1.04 3.93
N PRO A 52 -21.10 0.09 3.22
CA PRO A 52 -20.09 0.30 2.19
C PRO A 52 -18.72 0.66 2.77
N ALA A 53 -17.64 0.21 2.13
CA ALA A 53 -16.34 0.82 2.34
C ALA A 53 -16.30 2.18 1.63
N GLU A 54 -16.81 3.20 2.32
CA GLU A 54 -16.69 4.62 1.93
C GLU A 54 -15.21 4.98 1.84
N ASP A 55 -14.76 5.27 0.61
CA ASP A 55 -13.40 5.72 0.32
C ASP A 55 -13.32 7.24 0.57
N LYS A 56 -12.94 7.63 1.78
CA LYS A 56 -12.41 8.99 2.03
C LYS A 56 -10.90 8.97 1.79
N GLY A 57 -10.51 8.74 0.54
CA GLY A 57 -9.18 9.04 0.03
C GLY A 57 -8.98 10.55 -0.10
N GLU A 58 -8.97 11.27 1.02
CA GLU A 58 -8.30 12.57 1.06
C GLU A 58 -6.81 12.26 0.99
N ALA A 59 -6.27 12.30 -0.22
CA ALA A 59 -4.84 12.28 -0.45
C ALA A 59 -4.25 13.43 0.37
N ILE A 60 -3.61 13.12 1.50
CA ILE A 60 -2.60 14.00 2.07
C ILE A 60 -1.49 14.07 1.03
N GLU A 61 -1.60 15.12 0.21
CA GLU A 61 -0.61 15.60 -0.73
C GLU A 61 0.69 15.77 0.04
N GLY A 62 1.52 14.73 -0.02
CA GLY A 62 2.90 14.80 0.42
C GLY A 62 3.62 15.76 -0.50
N GLU A 63 3.53 17.03 -0.16
CA GLU A 63 4.34 18.12 -0.68
C GLU A 63 5.80 17.65 -0.68
N VAL A 64 6.29 17.24 -1.85
CA VAL A 64 7.72 17.28 -2.17
C VAL A 64 7.91 18.53 -3.01
N THR A 65 7.67 19.70 -2.41
CA THR A 65 8.21 20.94 -2.93
C THR A 65 9.65 21.05 -2.45
N SER A 66 10.55 20.46 -3.22
CA SER A 66 11.94 20.91 -3.25
C SER A 66 11.95 22.34 -3.82
N LYS A 67 11.54 23.37 -3.05
CA LYS A 67 11.86 24.79 -3.33
C LYS A 67 11.48 25.73 -2.19
N LYS A 68 12.35 25.91 -1.19
CA LYS A 68 12.49 27.20 -0.47
C LYS A 68 13.83 27.28 0.25
N ALA A 69 14.78 27.94 -0.39
CA ALA A 69 15.84 28.69 0.26
C ALA A 69 16.28 29.78 -0.73
N ASP A 70 15.41 30.76 -0.91
CA ASP A 70 15.79 32.08 -1.42
C ASP A 70 14.94 33.09 -0.67
N LYS A 71 15.57 33.71 0.34
CA LYS A 71 15.32 35.07 0.80
C LYS A 71 16.40 35.44 1.83
N ASP A 72 17.56 35.83 1.32
CA ASP A 72 18.25 37.11 1.60
C ASP A 72 19.41 37.27 0.60
#